data_AF-A0A438XL74-F1
#
_entry.id   AF-A0A438XL74-F1
#
_cell.length_a   1.000
_cell.length_b   1.000
_cell.length_c   1.000
_cell.angle_alpha   90.00
_cell.angle_beta   90.00
_cell.angle_gamma   90.00
#
_symmetry.space_group_name_H-M   'P 1'
#
loop_
_entity.id
_entity.type
_entity.pdbx_description
1 polymer ?
#
loop_
_entity_poly.entity_id
_entity_poly.type
_entity_poly.pdbx_seq_one_letter_code
_entity_poly.pdbx_strand_id
1 'polypeptide(L)'
;TTSLLGYDDVIVIASVSANYGLGNPEEYLKVMEKIKVGEKRAYKSFLLKLVEMGYSRNEVVFDRGSFRATGECVDIFPAYNDAEFIRIEFFGDEIERIAVFDALERNEIRRLDSVMLYAASQFAVGSERLNIAIKSIEDELALRLKFFKEQDKMLEYNRLKQRTEHDLEMISATGVCKGIENYARHFTGKAPNETPFCLFDYLGIFEREFLVIVDESHVSLPQFGGMYAGDMSRKSVLVEYGFRLPSALDNRPLKFDEFIHKNCQFLFVSATPNKLELELSKKNVAEQIIRPTGLLDPKFEVRDSDKQVQDLFDEIKLVVARDERVLITTLTKKMAEELCKYYAEWGL
;
A
#
# COMPACT_ATOMS: atom_id res chain seq x y z
N THR A 1 6.22 -1.90 6.02
CA THR A 1 7.12 -3.04 5.76
C THR A 1 8.25 -3.11 6.76
N THR A 2 8.82 -1.99 7.21
CA THR A 2 9.86 -1.92 8.25
C THR A 2 9.65 -2.86 9.44
N SER A 3 8.50 -2.76 10.12
CA SER A 3 8.21 -3.62 11.28
C SER A 3 8.17 -5.11 10.94
N LEU A 4 7.64 -5.47 9.75
CA LEU A 4 7.59 -6.86 9.28
C LEU A 4 8.97 -7.50 9.13
N LEU A 5 9.96 -6.69 8.78
CA LEU A 5 11.34 -7.15 8.55
C LEU A 5 12.19 -7.10 9.81
N GLY A 6 11.75 -6.36 10.83
CA GLY A 6 12.51 -6.14 12.07
C GLY A 6 12.04 -7.00 13.25
N TYR A 7 10.81 -7.49 13.23
CA TYR A 7 10.16 -8.15 14.35
C TYR A 7 9.38 -9.40 13.92
N ASP A 8 9.16 -10.31 14.86
CA ASP A 8 8.39 -11.54 14.65
C ASP A 8 6.94 -11.40 15.13
N ASP A 9 6.70 -10.50 16.08
CA ASP A 9 5.43 -10.20 16.74
C ASP A 9 4.70 -9.01 16.09
N VAL A 10 4.38 -9.16 14.80
CA VAL A 10 3.79 -8.06 14.00
C VAL A 10 2.35 -8.35 13.62
N ILE A 11 1.46 -7.42 13.95
CA ILE A 11 0.10 -7.37 13.41
C ILE A 11 0.02 -6.21 12.43
N VAL A 12 -0.43 -6.48 11.20
CA VAL A 12 -0.66 -5.45 10.19
C VAL A 12 -2.14 -5.36 9.89
N ILE A 13 -2.72 -4.19 10.17
CA ILE A 13 -4.07 -3.84 9.74
C ILE A 13 -3.95 -3.16 8.38
N ALA A 14 -4.51 -3.78 7.35
CA ALA A 14 -4.43 -3.28 5.99
C ALA A 14 -5.80 -3.32 5.30
N SER A 15 -6.02 -2.37 4.40
CA SER A 15 -7.14 -2.40 3.47
C SER A 15 -6.81 -3.31 2.27
N VAL A 16 -7.69 -3.33 1.26
CA VAL A 16 -7.43 -3.95 -0.05
C VAL A 16 -6.15 -3.46 -0.74
N SER A 17 -5.54 -2.36 -0.26
CA SER A 17 -4.20 -1.92 -0.66
C SER A 17 -3.11 -2.98 -0.45
N ALA A 18 -3.29 -3.93 0.48
CA ALA A 18 -2.37 -5.05 0.66
C ALA A 18 -2.20 -5.92 -0.60
N ASN A 19 -3.18 -5.86 -1.50
CA ASN A 19 -3.24 -6.61 -2.73
C ASN A 19 -2.38 -6.00 -3.88
N TYR A 20 -1.87 -4.79 -3.70
CA TYR A 20 -1.18 -4.05 -4.76
C TYR A 20 0.29 -4.45 -4.89
N GLY A 21 0.81 -4.23 -6.10
CA GLY A 21 2.20 -4.45 -6.48
C GLY A 21 3.18 -3.69 -5.59
N LEU A 22 4.12 -4.42 -4.99
CA LEU A 22 5.29 -3.93 -4.28
C LEU A 22 6.57 -4.35 -5.01
N GLY A 23 7.72 -3.77 -4.63
CA GLY A 23 9.01 -4.22 -5.11
C GLY A 23 9.37 -5.62 -4.61
N ASN A 24 10.35 -6.24 -5.25
CA ASN A 24 10.81 -7.58 -4.90
C ASN A 24 11.35 -7.57 -3.45
N PRO A 25 10.79 -8.36 -2.53
CA PRO A 25 11.23 -8.38 -1.15
C PRO A 25 12.71 -8.76 -0.97
N GLU A 26 13.23 -9.70 -1.77
CA GLU A 26 14.63 -10.11 -1.68
C GLU A 26 15.59 -9.01 -2.11
N GLU A 27 15.24 -8.27 -3.17
CA GLU A 27 16.01 -7.10 -3.60
C GLU A 27 15.93 -5.98 -2.57
N TYR A 28 14.75 -5.76 -2.00
CA TYR A 28 14.56 -4.76 -0.93
C TYR A 28 15.47 -5.07 0.27
N LEU A 29 15.57 -6.34 0.67
CA LEU A 29 16.46 -6.78 1.76
C LEU A 29 17.94 -6.49 1.47
N LYS A 30 18.40 -6.68 0.22
CA LYS A 30 19.79 -6.40 -0.18
C LYS A 30 20.14 -4.91 -0.14
N VAL A 31 19.13 -4.05 -0.29
CA VAL A 31 19.32 -2.59 -0.28
C VAL A 31 19.30 -2.04 1.14
N MET A 32 18.71 -2.74 2.11
CA MET A 32 18.76 -2.35 3.52
C MET A 32 20.20 -2.26 4.02
N GLU A 33 20.41 -1.37 4.99
CA GLU A 33 21.74 -1.09 5.50
C GLU A 33 21.78 -1.21 7.01
N LYS A 34 22.61 -2.13 7.51
CA LYS A 34 22.90 -2.21 8.95
C LYS A 34 24.10 -1.33 9.25
N ILE A 35 23.95 -0.47 10.23
CA ILE A 35 24.94 0.53 10.62
C ILE A 35 25.30 0.26 12.08
N LYS A 36 26.59 0.12 12.38
CA LYS A 36 27.07 -0.19 13.74
C LYS A 36 28.19 0.75 14.18
N VAL A 37 28.16 1.18 15.42
CA VAL A 37 29.26 1.94 16.04
C VAL A 37 30.55 1.10 16.03
N GLY A 38 31.66 1.73 15.68
CA GLY A 38 32.99 1.13 15.57
C GLY A 38 33.25 0.38 14.25
N GLU A 39 32.30 0.37 13.31
CA GLU A 39 32.55 -0.23 12.00
C GLU A 39 33.37 0.71 11.11
N LYS A 40 34.32 0.13 10.35
CA LYS A 40 35.08 0.88 9.34
C LYS A 40 34.25 1.04 8.09
N ARG A 41 33.95 2.28 7.74
CA ARG A 41 33.11 2.63 6.61
C ARG A 41 33.57 3.93 5.98
N ALA A 42 33.90 3.86 4.69
CA ALA A 42 34.29 5.04 3.94
C ALA A 42 33.13 6.02 3.81
N TYR A 43 33.34 7.26 4.26
CA TYR A 43 32.28 8.29 4.32
C TYR A 43 31.56 8.48 2.98
N LYS A 44 32.33 8.60 1.88
CA LYS A 44 31.77 8.77 0.53
C LYS A 44 30.94 7.58 0.07
N SER A 45 31.38 6.35 0.40
CA SER A 45 30.64 5.14 0.05
C SER A 45 29.33 5.05 0.81
N PHE A 46 29.31 5.50 2.07
CA PHE A 46 28.07 5.59 2.84
C PHE A 46 27.05 6.52 2.21
N LEU A 47 27.45 7.73 1.79
CA LEU A 47 26.54 8.66 1.12
C LEU A 47 25.99 8.10 -0.20
N LEU A 48 26.82 7.42 -1.00
CA LEU A 48 26.36 6.77 -2.22
C LEU A 48 25.35 5.66 -1.92
N LYS A 49 25.57 4.88 -0.86
CA LYS A 49 24.63 3.85 -0.42
C LYS A 49 23.28 4.44 -0.01
N LEU A 50 23.23 5.60 0.64
CA LEU A 50 21.97 6.29 0.94
C LEU A 50 21.20 6.68 -0.32
N VAL A 51 21.91 7.14 -1.35
CA VAL A 51 21.30 7.45 -2.66
C VAL A 51 20.77 6.18 -3.32
N GLU A 52 21.52 5.06 -3.30
CA GLU A 52 21.04 3.75 -3.79
C GLU A 52 19.79 3.26 -3.05
N MET A 53 19.69 3.57 -1.75
CA MET A 53 18.50 3.32 -0.93
C MET A 53 17.33 4.25 -1.25
N GLY A 54 17.48 5.17 -2.19
CA GLY A 54 16.45 6.12 -2.64
C GLY A 54 16.34 7.37 -1.78
N TYR A 55 17.30 7.65 -0.88
CA TYR A 55 17.31 8.89 -0.13
C TYR A 55 17.85 10.04 -0.98
N SER A 56 17.18 11.19 -0.90
CA SER A 56 17.62 12.41 -1.59
C SER A 56 18.53 13.26 -0.69
N ARG A 57 19.66 13.74 -1.23
CA ARG A 57 20.50 14.70 -0.49
C ARG A 57 19.84 16.08 -0.55
N ASN A 58 19.47 16.63 0.61
CA ASN A 58 18.86 17.96 0.69
C ASN A 58 19.33 18.70 1.95
N GLU A 59 20.11 19.77 1.75
CA GLU A 59 20.65 20.58 2.86
C GLU A 59 19.68 21.70 3.29
N VAL A 60 18.71 22.05 2.44
CA VAL A 60 17.79 23.17 2.68
C VAL A 60 16.51 22.68 3.36
N VAL A 61 15.91 21.62 2.81
CA VAL A 61 14.67 21.02 3.32
C VAL A 61 15.00 19.61 3.80
N PHE A 62 15.06 19.44 5.11
CA PHE A 62 15.31 18.16 5.74
C PHE A 62 13.99 17.53 6.17
N ASP A 63 13.49 16.62 5.33
CA ASP A 63 12.19 15.94 5.48
C ASP A 63 12.35 14.43 5.19
N ARG A 64 11.30 13.64 5.38
CA ARG A 64 11.30 12.18 5.23
C ARG A 64 11.88 11.72 3.89
N GLY A 65 12.73 10.69 3.93
CA GLY A 65 13.39 10.17 2.73
C GLY A 65 14.50 11.08 2.21
N SER A 66 14.97 12.04 3.01
CA SER A 66 16.14 12.86 2.69
C SER A 66 17.26 12.66 3.70
N PHE A 67 18.48 13.02 3.31
CA PHE A 67 19.62 13.12 4.19
C PHE A 67 20.39 14.42 3.95
N ARG A 68 21.12 14.87 4.95
CA ARG A 68 22.09 15.97 4.84
C ARG A 68 23.43 15.55 5.43
N ALA A 69 24.49 16.12 4.89
CA ALA A 69 25.85 15.86 5.31
C ALA A 69 26.48 17.19 5.73
N THR A 70 26.93 17.30 6.97
CA THR A 70 27.55 18.52 7.51
C THR A 70 28.81 18.14 8.29
N GLY A 71 29.98 18.46 7.72
CA GLY A 71 31.26 18.00 8.25
C GLY A 71 31.31 16.47 8.30
N GLU A 72 31.53 15.91 9.48
CA GLU A 72 31.59 14.46 9.70
C GLU A 72 30.25 13.87 10.15
N CYS A 73 29.21 14.69 10.26
CA CYS A 73 27.85 14.26 10.62
C CYS A 73 27.00 14.00 9.37
N VAL A 74 26.26 12.89 9.37
CA VAL A 74 25.22 12.58 8.38
C VAL A 74 23.91 12.44 9.12
N ASP A 75 22.98 13.35 8.85
CA ASP A 75 21.62 13.27 9.36
C ASP A 75 20.73 12.64 8.28
N ILE A 76 19.98 11.62 8.66
CA ILE A 76 19.11 10.84 7.78
C ILE A 76 17.71 10.88 8.37
N PHE A 77 16.74 11.35 7.59
CA PHE A 77 15.34 11.31 7.97
C PHE A 77 14.70 10.07 7.36
N PRO A 78 14.43 8.99 8.14
CA PRO A 78 13.90 7.76 7.59
C PRO A 78 12.53 7.99 6.94
N ALA A 79 12.29 7.37 5.78
CA ALA A 79 11.00 7.53 5.07
C ALA A 79 9.78 7.00 5.86
N TYR A 80 10.03 6.15 6.86
CA TYR A 80 9.04 5.48 7.70
C TYR A 80 8.90 6.11 9.09
N ASN A 81 9.56 7.22 9.37
CA ASN A 81 9.43 7.97 10.62
C ASN A 81 8.95 9.40 10.31
N ASP A 82 8.21 10.00 11.23
CA ASP A 82 7.65 11.34 11.12
C ASP A 82 8.13 12.33 12.19
N ALA A 83 8.68 11.82 13.29
CA ALA A 83 9.08 12.61 14.43
C ALA A 83 10.59 12.57 14.68
N GLU A 84 11.28 11.51 14.26
CA GLU A 84 12.69 11.30 14.61
C GLU A 84 13.57 11.16 13.36
N PHE A 85 14.78 11.71 13.45
CA PHE A 85 15.86 11.48 12.48
C PHE A 85 17.07 10.84 13.15
N ILE A 86 17.91 10.18 12.34
CA ILE A 86 19.11 9.48 12.79
C ILE A 86 20.32 10.33 12.42
N ARG A 87 21.19 10.63 13.38
CA ARG A 87 22.51 11.21 13.15
C ARG A 87 23.58 10.15 13.28
N ILE A 88 24.47 10.11 12.29
CA ILE A 88 25.65 9.27 12.26
C ILE A 88 26.88 10.18 12.22
N GLU A 89 27.74 10.05 13.23
CA GLU A 89 28.98 10.84 13.35
C GLU A 89 30.14 9.94 12.97
N PHE A 90 30.96 10.42 12.04
CA PHE A 90 32.16 9.73 11.56
C PHE A 90 33.41 10.31 12.22
N PHE A 91 34.42 9.48 12.41
CA PHE A 91 35.78 9.91 12.69
C PHE A 91 36.69 9.32 11.60
N GLY A 92 36.99 10.11 10.57
CA GLY A 92 37.59 9.60 9.34
C GLY A 92 36.69 8.58 8.64
N ASP A 93 37.13 7.31 8.57
CA ASP A 93 36.39 6.19 7.96
C ASP A 93 35.86 5.21 9.02
N GLU A 94 35.53 5.68 10.21
CA GLU A 94 34.93 4.89 11.29
C GLU A 94 33.66 5.57 11.81
N ILE A 95 32.62 4.78 12.10
CA ILE A 95 31.39 5.29 12.72
C ILE A 95 31.63 5.43 14.22
N GLU A 96 31.79 6.66 14.70
CA GLU A 96 32.04 6.94 16.11
C GLU A 96 30.76 6.89 16.93
N ARG A 97 29.65 7.37 16.37
CA ARG A 97 28.40 7.49 17.12
C ARG A 97 27.16 7.44 16.24
N ILE A 98 26.12 6.80 16.77
CA ILE A 98 24.77 6.78 16.20
C ILE A 98 23.80 7.29 17.27
N ALA A 99 22.99 8.29 16.93
CA ALA A 99 22.01 8.85 17.84
C ALA A 99 20.71 9.23 17.10
N VAL A 100 19.60 9.17 17.84
CA VAL A 100 18.27 9.55 17.36
C VAL A 100 17.92 10.91 17.95
N PHE A 101 17.39 11.79 17.11
CA PHE A 101 17.03 13.16 17.45
C PHE A 101 15.57 13.45 17.12
N ASP A 102 14.94 14.30 17.90
CA ASP A 102 13.61 14.85 17.59
C ASP A 102 13.71 15.84 16.42
N ALA A 103 12.82 15.70 15.43
CA ALA A 103 12.85 16.53 14.22
C ALA A 103 12.43 17.99 14.47
N LEU A 104 11.61 18.24 15.49
CA LEU A 104 11.09 19.57 15.86
C LEU A 104 12.01 20.25 16.88
N GLU A 105 12.25 19.60 18.02
CA GLU A 105 13.05 20.14 19.12
C GLU A 105 14.55 20.06 18.85
N ARG A 106 14.98 19.16 17.97
CA ARG A 106 16.40 18.91 17.63
C ARG A 106 17.27 18.54 18.82
N ASN A 107 16.66 17.99 19.86
CA ASN A 107 17.36 17.40 20.99
C ASN A 107 17.65 15.91 20.74
N GLU A 108 18.71 15.43 21.37
CA GLU A 108 19.07 14.02 21.34
C GLU A 108 18.11 13.24 22.24
N ILE A 109 17.44 12.24 21.67
CA ILE A 109 16.50 11.37 22.39
C ILE A 109 17.25 10.19 22.99
N ARG A 110 18.04 9.49 22.17
CA ARG A 110 18.74 8.26 22.56
C ARG A 110 19.95 7.98 21.68
N ARG A 111 20.93 7.26 22.24
CA ARG A 111 22.08 6.69 21.51
C ARG A 111 21.82 5.24 21.16
N LEU A 112 22.38 4.78 20.05
CA LEU A 112 22.24 3.42 19.55
C LEU A 112 23.62 2.82 19.28
N ASP A 113 23.82 1.55 19.63
CA ASP A 113 25.02 0.81 19.24
C ASP A 113 24.95 0.34 17.77
N SER A 114 23.73 0.15 17.26
CA SER A 114 23.46 -0.18 15.87
C SER A 114 22.05 0.23 15.46
N VAL A 115 21.86 0.46 14.16
CA VAL A 115 20.54 0.73 13.57
C VAL A 115 20.41 0.02 12.23
N MET A 116 19.23 -0.49 11.92
CA MET A 116 18.87 -0.97 10.59
C MET A 116 18.16 0.15 9.83
N LEU A 117 18.74 0.61 8.74
CA LEU A 117 18.16 1.62 7.86
C LEU A 117 17.49 0.91 6.67
N TYR A 118 16.23 1.27 6.42
CA TYR A 118 15.43 0.72 5.33
C TYR A 118 15.40 1.70 4.16
N ALA A 119 15.24 1.18 2.94
CA ALA A 119 15.19 2.00 1.74
C ALA A 119 13.98 2.94 1.76
N ALA A 120 14.18 4.16 1.25
CA ALA A 120 13.14 5.19 1.17
C ALA A 120 12.05 4.85 0.14
N SER A 121 12.39 4.05 -0.87
CA SER A 121 11.46 3.57 -1.89
C SER A 121 11.25 2.07 -1.78
N GLN A 122 10.00 1.61 -1.90
CA GLN A 122 9.65 0.19 -1.96
C GLN A 122 10.12 -0.50 -3.26
N PHE A 123 10.49 0.28 -4.28
CA PHE A 123 11.04 -0.22 -5.55
C PHE A 123 12.55 -0.03 -5.66
N ALA A 124 13.22 0.29 -4.54
CA ALA A 124 14.68 0.37 -4.52
C ALA A 124 15.29 -1.00 -4.83
N VAL A 125 16.27 -1.02 -5.73
CA VAL A 125 17.00 -2.22 -6.17
C VAL A 125 18.48 -1.90 -6.28
N GLY A 126 19.34 -2.92 -6.26
CA GLY A 126 20.78 -2.72 -6.46
C GLY A 126 21.15 -2.23 -7.86
N SER A 127 22.33 -1.64 -8.01
CA SER A 127 22.82 -1.00 -9.24
C SER A 127 22.84 -1.93 -10.47
N GLU A 128 23.19 -3.21 -10.29
CA GLU A 128 23.12 -4.22 -11.37
C GLU A 128 21.69 -4.41 -11.86
N ARG A 129 20.75 -4.61 -10.93
CA ARG A 129 19.32 -4.79 -11.22
C ARG A 129 18.71 -3.55 -11.86
N LEU A 130 19.11 -2.36 -11.40
CA LEU A 130 18.70 -1.07 -11.96
C LEU A 130 19.08 -0.95 -13.45
N ASN A 131 20.33 -1.29 -13.79
CA ASN A 131 20.80 -1.24 -15.18
C ASN A 131 20.04 -2.22 -16.10
N ILE A 132 19.75 -3.43 -15.59
CA ILE A 132 18.92 -4.42 -16.32
C ILE A 132 17.50 -3.87 -16.53
N ALA A 133 16.91 -3.25 -15.51
CA ALA A 133 15.58 -2.66 -15.59
C ALA A 133 15.51 -1.52 -16.62
N ILE A 134 16.47 -0.59 -16.59
CA ILE A 134 16.59 0.52 -17.56
C ILE A 134 16.64 -0.03 -18.98
N LYS A 135 17.54 -0.99 -19.25
CA LYS A 135 17.68 -1.59 -20.58
C LYS A 135 16.37 -2.24 -21.04
N SER A 136 15.70 -2.97 -20.16
CA SER A 136 14.42 -3.62 -20.46
C SER A 136 13.29 -2.62 -20.74
N ILE A 137 13.27 -1.46 -20.08
CA ILE A 137 12.30 -0.38 -20.34
C ILE A 137 12.57 0.26 -21.70
N GLU A 138 13.83 0.53 -22.04
CA GLU A 138 14.23 1.06 -23.34
C GLU A 138 13.80 0.13 -24.49
N ASP A 139 14.01 -1.17 -24.33
CA ASP A 139 13.66 -2.16 -25.33
C ASP A 139 12.13 -2.23 -25.55
N GLU A 140 11.35 -2.21 -24.47
CA GLU A 140 9.88 -2.16 -24.57
C GLU A 140 9.39 -0.84 -25.18
N LEU A 141 10.00 0.29 -24.81
CA LEU A 141 9.69 1.58 -25.40
C LEU A 141 9.93 1.56 -26.92
N ALA A 142 11.07 1.05 -27.37
CA ALA A 142 11.39 0.95 -28.80
C ALA A 142 10.34 0.13 -29.57
N LEU A 143 9.93 -1.01 -29.02
CA LEU A 143 8.88 -1.86 -29.60
C LEU A 143 7.53 -1.14 -29.65
N ARG A 144 7.13 -0.48 -28.57
CA ARG A 144 5.84 0.21 -28.47
C ARG A 144 5.77 1.45 -29.37
N LEU A 145 6.87 2.18 -29.50
CA LEU A 145 6.99 3.31 -30.41
C LEU A 145 6.91 2.86 -31.87
N LYS A 146 7.53 1.73 -32.24
CA LYS A 146 7.38 1.14 -33.58
C LYS A 146 5.91 0.80 -33.87
N PHE A 147 5.21 0.17 -32.92
CA PHE A 147 3.78 -0.13 -33.03
C PHE A 147 2.93 1.12 -33.30
N PHE A 148 3.12 2.20 -32.52
CA PHE A 148 2.35 3.43 -32.74
C PHE A 148 2.66 4.09 -34.09
N LYS A 149 3.92 4.03 -34.54
CA LYS A 149 4.32 4.55 -35.85
C LYS A 149 3.69 3.76 -37.01
N GLU A 150 3.61 2.43 -36.90
CA GLU A 150 2.94 1.56 -37.89
C GLU A 150 1.42 1.76 -37.93
N GLN A 151 0.81 2.20 -36.82
CA GLN A 151 -0.62 2.52 -36.74
C GLN A 151 -0.96 3.98 -37.05
N ASP A 152 0.02 4.79 -37.49
CA ASP A 152 -0.13 6.23 -37.73
C ASP A 152 -0.63 7.04 -36.50
N LYS A 153 -0.34 6.53 -35.29
CA LYS A 153 -0.71 7.13 -33.99
C LYS A 153 0.42 8.02 -33.47
N MET A 154 0.71 9.10 -34.19
CA MET A 154 1.85 9.98 -33.90
C MET A 154 1.71 10.80 -32.61
N LEU A 155 0.48 11.08 -32.16
CA LEU A 155 0.25 11.78 -30.90
C LEU A 155 0.62 10.90 -29.69
N GLU A 156 0.15 9.65 -29.69
CA GLU A 156 0.46 8.63 -28.68
C GLU A 156 1.95 8.29 -28.69
N TYR A 157 2.55 8.21 -29.88
CA TYR A 157 4.00 8.03 -30.04
C TYR A 157 4.80 9.11 -29.30
N ASN A 158 4.55 10.38 -29.61
CA ASN A 158 5.31 11.49 -29.04
C ASN A 158 5.09 11.61 -27.52
N ARG A 159 3.84 11.39 -27.08
CA ARG A 159 3.47 11.39 -25.67
C ARG A 159 4.22 10.32 -24.87
N LEU A 160 4.22 9.09 -25.38
CA LEU A 160 4.87 7.97 -24.70
C LEU A 160 6.38 8.16 -24.66
N LYS A 161 6.96 8.59 -25.79
CA LYS A 161 8.40 8.83 -25.94
C LYS A 161 8.88 9.86 -24.92
N GLN A 162 8.32 11.07 -24.96
CA GLN A 162 8.74 12.18 -24.11
C GLN A 162 8.68 11.82 -22.63
N ARG A 163 7.57 11.19 -22.20
CA ARG A 163 7.37 10.80 -20.81
C ARG A 163 8.36 9.72 -20.36
N THR A 164 8.53 8.67 -21.17
CA THR A 164 9.36 7.52 -20.78
C THR A 164 10.85 7.89 -20.79
N GLU A 165 11.30 8.69 -21.75
CA GLU A 165 12.69 9.18 -21.79
C GLU A 165 13.00 10.07 -20.58
N HIS A 166 12.11 10.99 -20.22
CA HIS A 166 12.25 11.78 -18.99
C HIS A 166 12.29 10.91 -17.72
N ASP A 167 11.39 9.92 -17.63
CA ASP A 167 11.36 9.02 -16.47
C ASP A 167 12.65 8.17 -16.40
N LEU A 168 13.21 7.73 -17.55
CA LEU A 168 14.48 7.02 -17.64
C LEU A 168 15.69 7.88 -17.23
N GLU A 169 15.72 9.16 -17.63
CA GLU A 169 16.75 10.12 -17.19
C GLU A 169 16.75 10.25 -15.66
N MET A 170 15.57 10.39 -15.06
CA MET A 170 15.43 10.49 -13.60
C MET A 170 15.85 9.21 -12.87
N ILE A 171 15.44 8.04 -13.40
CA ILE A 171 15.83 6.73 -12.84
C ILE A 171 17.36 6.55 -12.92
N SER A 172 17.98 6.92 -14.04
CA SER A 172 19.43 6.81 -14.22
C SER A 172 20.21 7.73 -13.28
N ALA A 173 19.71 8.96 -13.06
CA ALA A 173 20.39 9.95 -12.23
C ALA A 173 20.18 9.74 -10.72
N THR A 174 18.99 9.31 -10.30
CA THR A 174 18.60 9.32 -8.88
C THR A 174 18.07 7.98 -8.35
N GLY A 175 17.96 6.97 -9.22
CA GLY A 175 17.38 5.66 -8.89
C GLY A 175 15.84 5.66 -8.79
N VAL A 176 15.18 6.82 -8.83
CA VAL A 176 13.73 6.95 -8.63
C VAL A 176 13.11 7.97 -9.59
N CYS A 177 11.85 7.77 -9.97
CA CYS A 177 11.05 8.77 -10.68
C CYS A 177 9.62 8.83 -10.13
N LYS A 178 8.87 9.87 -10.52
CA LYS A 178 7.46 9.98 -10.15
C LYS A 178 6.63 8.94 -10.92
N GLY A 179 6.01 8.03 -10.19
CA GLY A 179 5.24 6.95 -10.80
C GLY A 179 6.08 5.73 -11.15
N ILE A 180 7.19 5.51 -10.44
CA ILE A 180 8.11 4.37 -10.65
C ILE A 180 7.38 3.02 -10.61
N GLU A 181 6.26 2.92 -9.90
CA GLU A 181 5.44 1.71 -9.83
C GLU A 181 4.92 1.26 -11.21
N ASN A 182 4.79 2.17 -12.18
CA ASN A 182 4.40 1.81 -13.55
C ASN A 182 5.47 1.00 -14.29
N TYR A 183 6.69 0.95 -13.76
CA TYR A 183 7.80 0.15 -14.26
C TYR A 183 8.09 -1.07 -13.38
N ALA A 184 7.25 -1.34 -12.36
CA ALA A 184 7.52 -2.33 -11.32
C ALA A 184 7.92 -3.71 -11.87
N ARG A 185 7.33 -4.18 -12.97
CA ARG A 185 7.73 -5.43 -13.62
C ARG A 185 9.21 -5.45 -14.01
N HIS A 186 9.71 -4.37 -14.61
CA HIS A 186 11.11 -4.25 -15.01
C HIS A 186 12.05 -4.23 -13.80
N PHE A 187 11.64 -3.64 -12.67
CA PHE A 187 12.43 -3.65 -11.44
C PHE A 187 12.41 -5.01 -10.75
N THR A 188 11.25 -5.66 -10.68
CA THR A 188 11.07 -6.94 -9.97
C THR A 188 11.63 -8.15 -10.72
N GLY A 189 11.67 -8.10 -12.06
CA GLY A 189 12.19 -9.19 -12.90
C GLY A 189 11.17 -10.24 -13.25
N LYS A 190 9.91 -9.96 -12.90
CA LYS A 190 8.75 -10.76 -13.26
C LYS A 190 8.55 -10.79 -14.77
N ALA A 191 8.08 -11.93 -15.28
CA ALA A 191 7.65 -12.06 -16.65
C ALA A 191 6.35 -11.27 -16.90
N PRO A 192 6.01 -10.94 -18.16
CA PRO A 192 4.73 -10.33 -18.49
C PRO A 192 3.55 -11.15 -17.97
N ASN A 193 2.54 -10.48 -17.40
CA ASN A 193 1.37 -11.05 -16.73
C ASN A 193 1.62 -11.89 -15.46
N GLU A 194 2.87 -12.10 -15.07
CA GLU A 194 3.20 -12.83 -13.86
C GLU A 194 2.64 -12.11 -12.62
N THR A 195 2.29 -12.88 -11.58
CA THR A 195 1.75 -12.35 -10.33
C THR A 195 2.73 -11.35 -9.71
N PRO A 196 2.30 -10.10 -9.45
CA PRO A 196 3.16 -9.11 -8.82
C PRO A 196 3.44 -9.49 -7.37
N PHE A 197 4.58 -9.03 -6.86
CA PHE A 197 4.84 -9.07 -5.41
C PHE A 197 3.86 -8.15 -4.70
N CYS A 198 3.45 -8.51 -3.49
CA CYS A 198 2.50 -7.76 -2.67
C CYS A 198 2.86 -7.89 -1.18
N LEU A 199 2.03 -7.34 -0.29
CA LEU A 199 2.30 -7.39 1.15
C LEU A 199 2.42 -8.82 1.68
N PHE A 200 1.66 -9.77 1.14
CA PHE A 200 1.69 -11.18 1.53
C PHE A 200 3.06 -11.82 1.24
N ASP A 201 3.74 -11.40 0.18
CA ASP A 201 5.08 -11.87 -0.14
C ASP A 201 6.12 -11.30 0.83
N TYR A 202 5.86 -10.14 1.43
CA TYR A 202 6.69 -9.59 2.51
C TYR A 202 6.46 -10.30 3.85
N LEU A 203 5.22 -10.74 4.11
CA LEU A 203 4.86 -11.52 5.30
C LEU A 203 5.45 -12.94 5.24
N GLY A 204 5.46 -13.55 4.05
CA GLY A 204 6.01 -14.88 3.81
C GLY A 204 7.53 -14.92 3.60
N ILE A 205 8.24 -13.79 3.72
CA ILE A 205 9.72 -13.81 3.68
C ILE A 205 10.22 -14.71 4.81
N PHE A 206 11.34 -15.40 4.56
CA PHE A 206 11.94 -16.36 5.48
C PHE A 206 11.06 -17.58 5.75
N GLU A 207 10.20 -17.93 4.80
CA GLU A 207 9.30 -19.10 4.86
C GLU A 207 8.40 -19.08 6.12
N ARG A 208 8.06 -17.89 6.58
CA ARG A 208 7.20 -17.69 7.75
C ARG A 208 5.77 -18.07 7.41
N GLU A 209 5.17 -18.89 8.26
CA GLU A 209 3.73 -19.06 8.26
C GLU A 209 3.08 -17.83 8.89
N PHE A 210 2.01 -17.33 8.28
CA PHE A 210 1.24 -16.21 8.81
C PHE A 210 -0.26 -16.41 8.61
N LEU A 211 -1.04 -15.76 9.48
CA LEU A 211 -2.50 -15.76 9.47
C LEU A 211 -3.01 -14.50 8.80
N VAL A 212 -3.94 -14.66 7.87
CA VAL A 212 -4.71 -13.57 7.26
C VAL A 212 -6.12 -13.61 7.80
N ILE A 213 -6.46 -12.63 8.62
CA ILE A 213 -7.83 -12.41 9.09
C ILE A 213 -8.53 -11.48 8.11
N VAL A 214 -9.60 -11.96 7.48
CA VAL A 214 -10.43 -11.15 6.58
C VAL A 214 -11.69 -10.77 7.35
N ASP A 215 -11.67 -9.55 7.86
CA ASP A 215 -12.80 -8.94 8.55
C ASP A 215 -13.92 -8.58 7.56
N GLU A 216 -15.17 -8.71 8.01
CA GLU A 216 -16.38 -8.61 7.20
C GLU A 216 -16.24 -9.31 5.84
N SER A 217 -15.84 -10.59 5.87
CA SER A 217 -15.42 -11.37 4.69
C SER A 217 -16.43 -11.33 3.54
N HIS A 218 -17.72 -11.22 3.89
CA HIS A 218 -18.83 -11.18 2.95
C HIS A 218 -18.82 -9.94 2.04
N VAL A 219 -18.19 -8.85 2.48
CA VAL A 219 -17.94 -7.62 1.70
C VAL A 219 -16.50 -7.59 1.21
N SER A 220 -15.54 -7.92 2.08
CA SER A 220 -14.12 -7.78 1.79
C SER A 220 -13.66 -8.68 0.64
N LEU A 221 -14.04 -9.96 0.60
CA LEU A 221 -13.59 -10.88 -0.45
C LEU A 221 -14.05 -10.48 -1.87
N PRO A 222 -15.34 -10.15 -2.10
CA PRO A 222 -15.77 -9.59 -3.39
C PRO A 222 -14.99 -8.33 -3.77
N GLN A 223 -14.69 -7.46 -2.80
CA GLN A 223 -13.91 -6.26 -3.04
C GLN A 223 -12.50 -6.59 -3.52
N PHE A 224 -11.80 -7.53 -2.86
CA PHE A 224 -10.48 -8.02 -3.30
C PHE A 224 -10.50 -8.52 -4.74
N GLY A 225 -11.52 -9.31 -5.10
CA GLY A 225 -11.67 -9.83 -6.47
C GLY A 225 -11.99 -8.75 -7.52
N GLY A 226 -12.72 -7.70 -7.13
CA GLY A 226 -13.11 -6.61 -8.03
C GLY A 226 -11.99 -5.63 -8.39
N MET A 227 -10.94 -5.52 -7.56
CA MET A 227 -9.88 -4.52 -7.75
C MET A 227 -9.11 -4.70 -9.06
N TYR A 228 -8.82 -5.95 -9.46
CA TYR A 228 -8.08 -6.24 -10.69
C TYR A 228 -8.81 -5.71 -11.93
N ALA A 229 -10.11 -5.98 -12.06
CA ALA A 229 -10.89 -5.61 -13.25
C ALA A 229 -10.97 -4.09 -13.43
N GLY A 230 -11.21 -3.36 -12.33
CA GLY A 230 -11.25 -1.89 -12.35
C GLY A 230 -9.89 -1.28 -12.71
N ASP A 231 -8.81 -1.78 -12.12
CA ASP A 231 -7.47 -1.27 -12.40
C ASP A 231 -7.01 -1.57 -13.84
N MET A 232 -7.30 -2.77 -14.34
CA MET A 232 -7.01 -3.16 -15.73
C MET A 232 -7.77 -2.30 -16.73
N SER A 233 -9.07 -2.05 -16.51
CA SER A 233 -9.87 -1.21 -17.41
C SER A 233 -9.29 0.20 -17.51
N ARG A 234 -8.95 0.82 -16.38
CA ARG A 234 -8.35 2.15 -16.32
C ARG A 234 -6.98 2.21 -16.99
N LYS A 235 -6.09 1.25 -16.70
CA LYS A 235 -4.72 1.26 -17.24
C LYS A 235 -4.67 0.90 -18.71
N SER A 236 -5.56 0.05 -19.20
CA SER A 236 -5.62 -0.30 -20.62
C SER A 236 -5.84 0.94 -21.49
N VAL A 237 -6.71 1.85 -21.05
CA VAL A 237 -6.93 3.15 -21.71
C VAL A 237 -5.65 3.99 -21.71
N LEU A 238 -4.92 4.06 -20.59
CA LEU A 238 -3.66 4.81 -20.52
C LEU A 238 -2.60 4.25 -21.48
N VAL A 239 -2.50 2.93 -21.61
CA VAL A 239 -1.58 2.25 -22.53
C VAL A 239 -2.00 2.42 -23.99
N GLU A 240 -3.29 2.36 -24.27
CA GLU A 240 -3.85 2.56 -25.60
C GLU A 240 -3.55 3.96 -26.13
N TYR A 241 -3.71 4.97 -25.28
CA TYR A 241 -3.44 6.37 -25.61
C TYR A 241 -2.00 6.81 -25.30
N GLY A 242 -1.04 5.89 -25.16
CA GLY A 242 0.38 6.23 -25.06
C GLY A 242 0.78 7.06 -23.82
N PHE A 243 0.02 7.00 -22.73
CA PHE A 243 0.41 7.62 -21.46
C PHE A 243 1.38 6.76 -20.64
N ARG A 244 1.36 5.44 -20.85
CA ARG A 244 2.20 4.44 -20.17
C ARG A 244 2.57 3.29 -21.11
N LEU A 245 3.64 2.59 -20.79
CA LEU A 245 4.04 1.35 -21.46
C LEU A 245 3.07 0.20 -21.14
N PRO A 246 2.95 -0.82 -22.00
CA PRO A 246 2.18 -2.04 -21.71
C PRO A 246 2.51 -2.68 -20.36
N SER A 247 3.78 -2.68 -19.95
CA SER A 247 4.23 -3.18 -18.65
C SER A 247 3.58 -2.52 -17.43
N ALA A 248 2.99 -1.33 -17.59
CA ALA A 248 2.23 -0.70 -16.51
C ALA A 248 0.98 -1.51 -16.11
N LEU A 249 0.47 -2.38 -16.99
CA LEU A 249 -0.62 -3.31 -16.69
C LEU A 249 -0.18 -4.43 -15.74
N ASP A 250 1.11 -4.76 -15.72
CA ASP A 250 1.67 -5.81 -14.87
C ASP A 250 1.88 -5.34 -13.43
N ASN A 251 1.98 -4.03 -13.21
CA ASN A 251 1.78 -3.47 -11.88
C ASN A 251 0.29 -3.41 -11.60
N ARG A 252 -0.27 -4.37 -10.88
CA ARG A 252 -1.72 -4.49 -10.68
C ARG A 252 -2.02 -5.12 -9.32
N PRO A 253 -3.26 -5.04 -8.82
CA PRO A 253 -3.71 -5.88 -7.73
C PRO A 253 -3.63 -7.37 -8.11
N LEU A 254 -3.52 -8.26 -7.12
CA LEU A 254 -3.71 -9.69 -7.37
C LEU A 254 -5.13 -9.94 -7.88
N LYS A 255 -5.25 -10.92 -8.77
CA LYS A 255 -6.53 -11.56 -9.08
C LYS A 255 -7.03 -12.30 -7.84
N PHE A 256 -8.33 -12.56 -7.78
CA PHE A 256 -8.91 -13.33 -6.68
C PHE A 256 -8.22 -14.68 -6.47
N ASP A 257 -7.99 -15.42 -7.57
CA ASP A 257 -7.30 -16.71 -7.52
C ASP A 257 -5.85 -16.60 -7.04
N GLU A 258 -5.14 -15.52 -7.41
CA GLU A 258 -3.77 -15.27 -6.96
C GLU A 258 -3.72 -14.94 -5.46
N PHE A 259 -4.76 -14.30 -4.93
CA PHE A 259 -4.88 -13.98 -3.50
C PHE A 259 -5.24 -15.20 -2.66
N ILE A 260 -6.29 -15.94 -3.02
CA ILE A 260 -6.80 -17.04 -2.19
C ILE A 260 -5.85 -18.24 -2.12
N HIS A 261 -4.92 -18.37 -3.09
CA HIS A 261 -3.88 -19.39 -3.12
C HIS A 261 -2.53 -18.92 -2.55
N LYS A 262 -2.46 -17.73 -1.91
CA LYS A 262 -1.26 -17.35 -1.17
C LYS A 262 -0.98 -18.36 -0.06
N ASN A 263 0.29 -18.68 0.14
CA ASN A 263 0.75 -19.65 1.14
C ASN A 263 0.59 -19.09 2.56
N CYS A 264 -0.63 -19.08 3.06
CA CYS A 264 -1.00 -18.57 4.37
C CYS A 264 -2.26 -19.29 4.88
N GLN A 265 -2.56 -19.09 6.16
CA GLN A 265 -3.83 -19.53 6.73
C GLN A 265 -4.83 -18.38 6.67
N PHE A 266 -6.05 -18.66 6.21
CA PHE A 266 -7.14 -17.67 6.20
C PHE A 266 -8.11 -17.91 7.36
N LEU A 267 -8.51 -16.83 8.01
CA LEU A 267 -9.65 -16.79 8.91
C LEU A 267 -10.66 -15.76 8.39
N PHE A 268 -11.78 -16.23 7.88
CA PHE A 268 -12.89 -15.39 7.45
C PHE A 268 -13.77 -15.05 8.65
N VAL A 269 -13.95 -13.77 8.93
CA VAL A 269 -14.79 -13.28 10.03
C VAL A 269 -15.96 -12.51 9.44
N SER A 270 -17.18 -12.96 9.72
CA SER A 270 -18.40 -12.33 9.24
C SER A 270 -19.59 -12.82 10.04
N ALA A 271 -20.54 -11.92 10.35
CA ALA A 271 -21.84 -12.31 10.90
C ALA A 271 -22.74 -13.00 9.84
N THR A 272 -22.49 -12.71 8.56
CA THR A 272 -23.27 -13.20 7.42
C THR A 272 -22.32 -13.72 6.32
N PRO A 273 -21.56 -14.80 6.54
CA PRO A 273 -20.62 -15.31 5.55
C PRO A 273 -21.35 -15.73 4.26
N ASN A 274 -20.82 -15.36 3.09
CA ASN A 274 -21.42 -15.83 1.83
C ASN A 274 -21.04 -17.30 1.57
N LYS A 275 -21.64 -17.85 0.52
CA LYS A 275 -21.43 -19.24 0.08
C LYS A 275 -19.96 -19.56 -0.18
N LEU A 276 -19.20 -18.62 -0.73
CA LEU A 276 -17.79 -18.81 -1.09
C LEU A 276 -16.93 -19.06 0.15
N GLU A 277 -17.11 -18.27 1.22
CA GLU A 277 -16.37 -18.45 2.47
C GLU A 277 -16.68 -19.81 3.10
N LEU A 278 -17.96 -20.21 3.11
CA LEU A 278 -18.38 -21.50 3.63
C LEU A 278 -17.78 -22.66 2.82
N GLU A 279 -17.74 -22.54 1.49
CA GLU A 279 -17.14 -23.53 0.60
C GLU A 279 -15.61 -23.65 0.81
N LEU A 280 -14.92 -22.52 0.98
CA LEU A 280 -13.48 -22.47 1.25
C LEU A 280 -13.14 -23.05 2.64
N SER A 281 -13.93 -22.72 3.66
CA SER A 281 -13.75 -23.18 5.04
C SER A 281 -14.14 -24.65 5.24
N LYS A 282 -14.98 -25.22 4.37
CA LYS A 282 -15.46 -26.61 4.43
C LYS A 282 -16.08 -26.95 5.79
N LYS A 283 -15.39 -27.77 6.60
CA LYS A 283 -15.84 -28.19 7.94
C LYS A 283 -15.30 -27.29 9.06
N ASN A 284 -14.39 -26.36 8.74
CA ASN A 284 -13.72 -25.49 9.71
C ASN A 284 -14.53 -24.20 9.91
N VAL A 285 -15.77 -24.34 10.38
CA VAL A 285 -16.67 -23.22 10.69
C VAL A 285 -16.89 -23.18 12.19
N ALA A 286 -16.73 -22.01 12.79
CA ALA A 286 -16.99 -21.76 14.20
C ALA A 286 -18.09 -20.70 14.32
N GLU A 287 -19.11 -20.99 15.13
CA GLU A 287 -20.21 -20.06 15.41
C GLU A 287 -20.00 -19.38 16.76
N GLN A 288 -20.08 -18.05 16.78
CA GLN A 288 -20.01 -17.25 18.01
C GLN A 288 -21.22 -16.33 18.10
N ILE A 289 -22.34 -16.87 18.61
CA ILE A 289 -23.64 -16.16 18.69
C ILE A 289 -23.86 -15.56 20.09
N ILE A 290 -23.30 -16.19 21.13
CA ILE A 290 -23.50 -15.77 22.53
C ILE A 290 -22.70 -14.50 22.80
N ARG A 291 -23.40 -13.40 23.09
CA ARG A 291 -22.79 -12.12 23.49
C ARG A 291 -22.45 -12.16 24.99
N PRO A 292 -21.22 -11.80 25.41
CA PRO A 292 -20.84 -11.76 26.82
C PRO A 292 -21.71 -10.82 27.67
N THR A 293 -22.32 -9.80 27.05
CA THR A 293 -23.23 -8.85 27.69
C THR A 293 -24.64 -9.39 27.94
N GLY A 294 -25.00 -10.54 27.36
CA GLY A 294 -26.36 -11.09 27.41
C GLY A 294 -27.36 -10.38 26.48
N LEU A 295 -26.91 -9.46 25.62
CA LEU A 295 -27.77 -8.80 24.64
C LEU A 295 -28.35 -9.81 23.65
N LEU A 296 -29.68 -9.76 23.50
CA LEU A 296 -30.44 -10.60 22.59
C LEU A 296 -30.57 -9.94 21.21
N ASP A 297 -30.79 -10.77 20.19
CA ASP A 297 -31.19 -10.28 18.88
C ASP A 297 -32.55 -9.55 18.98
N PRO A 298 -32.74 -8.46 18.22
CA PRO A 298 -33.97 -7.70 18.25
C PRO A 298 -35.13 -8.51 17.68
N LYS A 299 -36.35 -8.23 18.15
CA LYS A 299 -37.58 -8.74 17.51
C LYS A 299 -37.80 -7.98 16.20
N PHE A 300 -38.29 -8.67 15.17
CA PHE A 300 -38.70 -8.05 13.92
C PHE A 300 -40.20 -8.24 13.70
N GLU A 301 -40.81 -7.29 13.00
CA GLU A 301 -42.20 -7.33 12.57
C GLU A 301 -42.30 -6.90 11.10
N VAL A 302 -43.33 -7.39 10.40
CA VAL A 302 -43.61 -7.02 9.01
C VAL A 302 -44.97 -6.35 8.99
N ARG A 303 -45.02 -5.10 8.52
CA ARG A 303 -46.24 -4.26 8.42
C ARG A 303 -46.57 -3.98 6.95
N ASP A 304 -47.82 -3.63 6.68
CA ASP A 304 -48.27 -3.24 5.33
C ASP A 304 -47.65 -1.89 4.92
N SER A 305 -47.43 -1.69 3.62
CA SER A 305 -46.84 -0.47 3.08
C SER A 305 -47.80 0.70 2.92
N ASP A 306 -49.12 0.48 3.00
CA ASP A 306 -50.15 1.48 2.70
C ASP A 306 -50.05 2.76 3.56
N LYS A 307 -49.64 2.61 4.83
CA LYS A 307 -49.48 3.72 5.80
C LYS A 307 -48.10 3.76 6.45
N GLN A 308 -47.10 3.14 5.83
CA GLN A 308 -45.77 2.95 6.42
C GLN A 308 -45.11 4.25 6.93
N VAL A 309 -45.34 5.40 6.27
CA VAL A 309 -44.72 6.68 6.65
C VAL A 309 -45.35 7.24 7.93
N GLN A 310 -46.68 7.16 8.05
CA GLN A 310 -47.40 7.59 9.24
C GLN A 310 -47.16 6.63 10.41
N ASP A 311 -47.24 5.32 10.15
CA ASP A 311 -46.99 4.29 11.17
C ASP A 311 -45.57 4.44 11.74
N LEU A 312 -44.56 4.64 10.88
CA LEU A 312 -43.17 4.86 11.31
C LEU A 312 -43.02 6.16 12.11
N PHE A 313 -43.71 7.23 11.75
CA PHE A 313 -43.66 8.50 12.49
C PHE A 313 -44.20 8.35 13.92
N ASP A 314 -45.31 7.64 14.08
CA ASP A 314 -45.89 7.38 15.39
C ASP A 314 -44.97 6.49 16.25
N GLU A 315 -44.33 5.48 15.66
CA GLU A 315 -43.33 4.65 16.35
C GLU A 315 -42.09 5.46 16.79
N ILE A 316 -41.58 6.35 15.93
CA ILE A 316 -40.42 7.20 16.27
C ILE A 316 -40.74 8.04 17.52
N LYS A 317 -41.94 8.63 17.62
CA LYS A 317 -42.35 9.40 18.80
C LYS A 317 -42.32 8.57 20.08
N LEU A 318 -42.76 7.32 20.02
CA LEU A 318 -42.72 6.40 21.17
C LEU A 318 -41.28 6.08 21.60
N VAL A 319 -40.36 5.93 20.65
CA VAL A 319 -38.93 5.67 20.91
C VAL A 319 -38.25 6.91 21.50
N VAL A 320 -38.48 8.09 20.92
CA VAL A 320 -37.91 9.36 21.39
C VAL A 320 -38.40 9.69 22.81
N ALA A 321 -39.66 9.38 23.15
CA ALA A 321 -40.18 9.56 24.50
C ALA A 321 -39.44 8.72 25.57
N ARG A 322 -38.69 7.68 25.18
CA ARG A 322 -37.84 6.86 26.05
C ARG A 322 -36.36 7.26 26.01
N ASP A 323 -36.01 8.35 25.33
CA ASP A 323 -34.63 8.78 25.03
C ASP A 323 -33.81 7.71 24.29
N GLU A 324 -34.48 6.90 23.46
CA GLU A 324 -33.86 5.94 22.55
C GLU A 324 -33.64 6.56 21.16
N ARG A 325 -33.02 5.83 20.21
CA ARG A 325 -32.73 6.30 18.85
C ARG A 325 -33.28 5.34 17.80
N VAL A 326 -33.65 5.88 16.63
CA VAL A 326 -34.18 5.11 15.49
C VAL A 326 -33.23 5.22 14.31
N LEU A 327 -32.98 4.10 13.63
CA LEU A 327 -32.26 4.05 12.35
C LEU A 327 -33.24 3.65 11.25
N ILE A 328 -33.25 4.39 10.15
CA ILE A 328 -34.14 4.18 9.01
C ILE A 328 -33.27 4.01 7.76
N THR A 329 -33.56 2.98 6.98
CA THR A 329 -32.90 2.74 5.70
C THR A 329 -33.92 2.85 4.57
N THR A 330 -33.54 3.50 3.47
CA THR A 330 -34.37 3.66 2.27
C THR A 330 -33.59 3.20 1.05
N LEU A 331 -34.28 2.84 -0.04
CA LEU A 331 -33.64 2.33 -1.26
C LEU A 331 -32.84 3.40 -2.03
N THR A 332 -33.23 4.67 -1.95
CA THR A 332 -32.57 5.74 -2.70
C THR A 332 -32.28 6.95 -1.83
N LYS A 333 -31.24 7.70 -2.20
CA LYS A 333 -30.91 8.97 -1.56
C LYS A 333 -32.06 9.97 -1.59
N LYS A 334 -32.80 10.03 -2.71
CA LYS A 334 -33.95 10.92 -2.86
C LYS A 334 -35.07 10.58 -1.86
N MET A 335 -35.36 9.30 -1.65
CA MET A 335 -36.35 8.87 -0.65
C MET A 335 -35.91 9.23 0.77
N ALA A 336 -34.63 9.05 1.10
CA ALA A 336 -34.10 9.49 2.40
C ALA A 336 -34.27 11.00 2.61
N GLU A 337 -33.96 11.80 1.60
CA GLU A 337 -34.09 13.27 1.66
C GLU A 337 -35.55 13.72 1.78
N GLU A 338 -36.46 13.11 1.03
CA GLU A 338 -37.90 13.41 1.08
C GLU A 338 -38.51 13.01 2.42
N LEU A 339 -38.17 11.82 2.94
CA LEU A 339 -38.64 11.35 4.24
C LEU A 339 -38.12 12.25 5.38
N CYS A 340 -36.86 12.64 5.33
CA CYS A 340 -36.26 13.54 6.30
C CYS A 340 -36.96 14.91 6.32
N LYS A 341 -37.23 15.49 5.15
CA LYS A 341 -38.00 16.76 5.04
C LYS A 341 -39.41 16.60 5.61
N TYR A 342 -40.10 15.54 5.24
CA TYR A 342 -41.46 15.27 5.68
C TYR A 342 -41.56 15.17 7.21
N TYR A 343 -40.65 14.44 7.85
CA TYR A 343 -40.62 14.32 9.31
C TYR A 343 -40.18 15.60 10.02
N ALA A 344 -39.25 16.35 9.47
CA ALA A 344 -38.85 17.66 10.00
C ALA A 344 -40.01 18.67 9.96
N GLU A 345 -40.80 18.69 8.88
CA GLU A 345 -42.01 19.52 8.78
C GLU A 345 -43.07 19.15 9.82
N TRP A 346 -43.08 17.89 10.26
CA TRP A 346 -44.01 17.36 11.26
C TRP A 346 -43.50 17.47 12.71
N GLY A 347 -42.33 18.10 12.90
CA GLY A 347 -41.79 18.46 14.21
C GLY A 347 -40.97 17.36 14.89
N LEU A 348 -40.39 16.43 14.12
CA LEU A 348 -39.32 15.54 14.58
C LEU A 348 -37.93 16.14 14.33
#